data_AF-A0AAD4VD94-F1
#
_entry.id   AF-A0AAD4VD94-F1
#
_cell.length_a   1.000
_cell.length_b   1.000
_cell.length_c   1.000
_cell.angle_alpha   90.00
_cell.angle_beta   90.00
_cell.angle_gamma   90.00
#
_symmetry.space_group_name_H-M   'P 1'
#
loop_
_entity.id
_entity.type
_entity.pdbx_description
1 polymer ?
#
loop_
_entity_poly.entity_id
_entity_poly.type
_entity_poly.pdbx_seq_one_letter_code
_entity_poly.pdbx_strand_id
1 'polypeptide(L)'
;MYASSLLARFMHCPTNKHYGTAKRVLRYIQGTLDYGMEYVKGRNAMLIGYCDSDWNGSVDDSKSTSGYAFSFGSGVFSWASVKQKCVALSTAEAEYISASEATAQAIWLRFVLEDFGEFQAEATPLHCDNIAAIAITKNPVFHKKTMHIDRRYHFIKDALQEGIINLIYCPTNEQLADIFTKSLAKDRFCYLRDKLGVKSAQNLKGSVEL
;
A
#
# COMPACT_ATOMS: atom_id res chain seq x y z
N MET A 1 5.33 9.45 -0.32
CA MET A 1 5.52 8.78 -1.62
C MET A 1 4.44 9.15 -2.63
N TYR A 2 3.15 9.11 -2.30
CA TYR A 2 2.07 9.51 -3.23
C TYR A 2 2.24 10.94 -3.81
N ALA A 3 2.39 11.94 -2.94
CA ALA A 3 2.50 13.33 -3.39
C ALA A 3 3.71 13.61 -4.29
N SER A 4 4.86 12.96 -4.02
CA SER A 4 6.05 13.05 -4.88
C SER A 4 5.82 12.36 -6.23
N SER A 5 5.23 11.16 -6.23
CA SER A 5 4.88 10.44 -7.47
C SER A 5 3.87 11.22 -8.32
N LEU A 6 2.91 11.90 -7.69
CA LEU A 6 1.95 12.76 -8.37
C LEU A 6 2.63 13.97 -9.02
N LEU A 7 3.48 14.69 -8.26
CA LEU A 7 4.21 15.86 -8.78
C LEU A 7 5.16 15.51 -9.92
N ALA A 8 5.81 14.34 -9.85
CA ALA A 8 6.72 13.87 -10.89
C ALA A 8 6.03 13.74 -12.27
N ARG A 9 4.73 13.41 -12.30
CA ARG A 9 3.94 13.28 -13.54
C ARG A 9 3.86 14.60 -14.33
N PHE A 10 4.00 15.74 -13.66
CA PHE A 10 3.81 17.07 -14.25
C PHE A 10 5.11 17.87 -14.38
N MET A 11 6.28 17.24 -14.19
CA MET A 11 7.57 17.95 -14.24
C MET A 11 7.87 18.59 -15.60
N HIS A 12 7.33 18.04 -16.69
CA HIS A 12 7.51 18.60 -18.03
C HIS A 12 6.69 19.89 -18.26
N CYS A 13 5.56 20.07 -17.56
CA CYS A 13 4.71 21.25 -17.69
C CYS A 13 4.00 21.55 -16.36
N PRO A 14 4.72 22.08 -15.35
CA PRO A 14 4.15 22.35 -14.04
C PRO A 14 3.25 23.60 -14.08
N THR A 15 2.16 23.56 -13.29
CA THR A 15 1.23 24.69 -13.12
C THR A 15 1.41 25.33 -11.75
N ASN A 16 0.78 26.49 -11.52
CA ASN A 16 0.73 27.11 -10.19
C ASN A 16 0.11 26.19 -9.11
N LYS A 17 -0.81 25.30 -9.50
CA LYS A 17 -1.37 24.27 -8.60
C LYS A 17 -0.28 23.27 -8.18
N HIS A 18 0.52 22.78 -9.13
CA HIS A 18 1.63 21.86 -8.84
C HIS A 18 2.67 22.52 -7.94
N TYR A 19 2.99 23.79 -8.18
CA TYR A 19 3.91 24.55 -7.33
C TYR A 19 3.39 24.71 -5.89
N GLY A 20 2.10 25.01 -5.72
CA GLY A 20 1.46 25.06 -4.41
C GLY A 20 1.54 23.72 -3.66
N THR A 21 1.26 22.62 -4.36
CA THR A 21 1.38 21.26 -3.79
C THR A 21 2.82 20.94 -3.42
N ALA A 22 3.81 21.28 -4.24
CA ALA A 22 5.23 21.09 -3.93
C ALA A 22 5.65 21.85 -2.66
N LYS A 23 5.23 23.11 -2.50
CA LYS A 23 5.46 23.87 -1.26
C LYS A 23 4.84 23.20 -0.03
N ARG A 24 3.64 22.63 -0.17
CA ARG A 24 2.98 21.91 0.93
C ARG A 24 3.80 20.69 1.36
N VAL A 25 4.35 19.95 0.41
CA VAL A 25 5.26 18.82 0.69
C VAL A 25 6.51 19.30 1.42
N LEU A 26 7.15 20.37 0.95
CA LEU A 26 8.35 20.91 1.61
C LEU A 26 8.08 21.42 3.03
N ARG A 27 6.94 22.09 3.25
CA ARG A 27 6.53 22.51 4.60
C ARG A 27 6.25 21.33 5.53
N TYR A 28 5.67 20.25 5.00
CA TYR A 28 5.48 19.03 5.76
C TYR A 28 6.82 18.46 6.20
N ILE A 29 7.77 18.28 5.27
CA ILE A 29 9.13 17.80 5.57
C ILE A 29 9.80 18.66 6.63
N GLN A 30 9.77 19.99 6.45
CA GLN A 30 10.34 20.93 7.42
C GLN A 30 9.71 20.83 8.80
N GLY A 31 8.39 20.60 8.86
CA GLY A 31 7.64 20.47 10.12
C GLY A 31 7.71 19.08 10.75
N THR A 32 8.36 18.11 10.11
CA THR A 32 8.48 16.73 10.61
C THR A 32 9.92 16.21 10.54
N LEU A 33 10.91 17.10 10.66
CA LEU A 33 12.34 16.72 10.65
C LEU A 33 12.69 15.78 11.80
N ASP A 34 11.96 15.88 12.90
CA ASP A 34 12.09 15.04 14.09
C ASP A 34 11.28 13.75 14.01
N TYR A 35 10.58 13.45 12.92
CA TYR A 35 9.81 12.21 12.78
C TYR A 35 10.65 11.10 12.16
N GLY A 36 10.45 9.87 12.64
CA GLY A 36 11.12 8.66 12.12
C GLY A 36 10.23 7.42 12.21
N MET A 37 10.71 6.32 11.64
CA MET A 37 10.07 5.01 11.77
C MET A 37 10.39 4.40 13.13
N GLU A 38 9.35 4.02 13.88
CA GLU A 38 9.47 3.32 15.15
C GLU A 38 9.35 1.81 14.93
N TYR A 39 10.38 1.08 15.38
CA TYR A 39 10.37 -0.38 15.45
C TYR A 39 10.47 -0.81 16.90
N VAL A 40 9.55 -1.68 17.33
CA VAL A 40 9.43 -2.11 18.73
C VAL A 40 9.77 -3.58 18.84
N LYS A 41 10.75 -3.91 19.68
CA LYS A 41 11.15 -5.29 19.99
C LYS A 41 10.04 -6.05 20.73
N GLY A 42 10.00 -7.37 20.57
CA GLY A 42 9.13 -8.26 21.36
C GLY A 42 7.70 -8.36 20.85
N ARG A 43 7.42 -7.83 19.67
CA ARG A 43 6.17 -8.06 18.93
C ARG A 43 6.26 -9.38 18.16
N ASN A 44 5.11 -10.00 17.88
CA ASN A 44 5.07 -11.21 17.06
C ASN A 44 5.59 -10.91 15.64
N ALA A 45 6.53 -11.73 15.17
CA ALA A 45 7.23 -11.60 13.90
C ALA A 45 6.35 -12.15 12.75
N MET A 46 5.29 -11.40 12.40
CA MET A 46 4.35 -11.75 11.35
C MET A 46 4.30 -10.65 10.29
N LEU A 47 4.45 -11.07 9.03
CA LEU A 47 4.28 -10.21 7.87
C LEU A 47 2.80 -9.95 7.65
N ILE A 48 2.42 -8.67 7.58
CA ILE A 48 1.05 -8.22 7.32
C ILE A 48 1.11 -7.18 6.21
N GLY A 49 0.24 -7.33 5.20
CA GLY A 49 0.13 -6.43 4.08
C GLY A 49 -1.21 -5.69 4.04
N TYR A 50 -1.20 -4.50 3.45
CA TYR A 50 -2.36 -3.70 3.10
C TYR A 50 -2.25 -3.32 1.63
N CYS A 51 -3.36 -3.34 0.90
CA CYS A 51 -3.44 -2.85 -0.47
C CYS A 51 -4.71 -2.01 -0.67
N ASP A 52 -4.57 -0.92 -1.41
CA ASP A 52 -5.66 -0.01 -1.80
C ASP A 52 -5.38 0.50 -3.21
N SER A 53 -6.41 0.99 -3.90
CA SER A 53 -6.27 1.77 -5.12
C SER A 53 -7.10 3.05 -5.02
N ASP A 54 -6.63 4.11 -5.67
CA ASP A 54 -7.57 5.16 -6.05
C ASP A 54 -8.41 4.66 -7.23
N TRP A 55 -9.62 5.20 -7.39
CA TRP A 55 -10.34 5.07 -8.65
C TRP A 55 -10.46 6.45 -9.28
N ASN A 56 -10.12 6.52 -10.57
CA ASN A 56 -10.10 7.75 -11.35
C ASN A 56 -9.06 8.80 -10.84
N GLY A 57 -7.94 8.36 -10.26
CA GLY A 57 -6.91 9.24 -9.68
C GLY A 57 -6.16 10.14 -10.66
N SER A 58 -6.36 9.96 -11.96
CA SER A 58 -5.75 10.75 -13.03
C SER A 58 -6.80 11.06 -14.09
N VAL A 59 -7.28 12.31 -14.14
CA VAL A 59 -8.25 12.76 -15.16
C VAL A 59 -7.64 12.71 -16.57
N ASP A 60 -6.31 12.82 -16.68
CA ASP A 60 -5.61 12.95 -17.96
C ASP A 60 -5.52 11.62 -18.72
N ASP A 61 -5.45 10.48 -18.03
CA ASP A 61 -5.34 9.15 -18.66
C ASP A 61 -6.22 8.07 -18.03
N SER A 62 -7.10 8.45 -17.11
CA SER A 62 -8.05 7.57 -16.39
C SER A 62 -7.40 6.41 -15.63
N LYS A 63 -6.07 6.44 -15.41
CA LYS A 63 -5.37 5.37 -14.70
C LYS A 63 -5.36 5.62 -13.20
N SER A 64 -5.66 4.54 -12.49
CA SER A 64 -5.60 4.50 -11.03
C SER A 64 -4.16 4.51 -10.50
N THR A 65 -4.01 4.82 -9.22
CA THR A 65 -2.78 4.65 -8.42
C THR A 65 -3.01 3.52 -7.42
N SER A 66 -2.24 2.44 -7.55
CA SER A 66 -2.16 1.38 -6.56
C SER A 66 -1.23 1.79 -5.43
N GLY A 67 -1.55 1.35 -4.22
CA GLY A 67 -0.71 1.52 -3.04
C GLY A 67 -0.71 0.27 -2.19
N TYR A 68 0.44 -0.03 -1.58
CA TYR A 68 0.54 -1.09 -0.59
C TYR A 68 1.47 -0.70 0.55
N ALA A 69 1.31 -1.37 1.68
CA ALA A 69 2.17 -1.23 2.85
C ALA A 69 2.30 -2.57 3.58
N PHE A 70 3.51 -2.91 3.98
CA PHE A 70 3.84 -4.14 4.70
C PHE A 70 4.54 -3.80 6.02
N SER A 71 4.07 -4.41 7.09
CA SER A 71 4.70 -4.39 8.41
C SER A 71 5.18 -5.78 8.81
N PHE A 72 6.15 -5.79 9.71
CA PHE A 72 6.66 -7.01 10.33
C PHE A 72 6.78 -6.76 11.84
N GLY A 73 5.79 -7.25 12.59
CA GLY A 73 5.64 -7.08 14.04
C GLY A 73 5.38 -5.66 14.58
N SER A 74 5.96 -4.61 13.98
CA SER A 74 5.80 -3.22 14.42
C SER A 74 5.52 -2.27 13.24
N GLY A 75 6.33 -1.22 13.05
CA GLY A 75 6.15 -0.25 11.97
C GLY A 75 6.22 -0.88 10.57
N VAL A 76 5.74 -0.15 9.56
CA VAL A 76 5.90 -0.60 8.17
C VAL A 76 7.37 -0.55 7.75
N PHE A 77 7.77 -1.42 6.84
CA PHE A 77 9.15 -1.43 6.33
C PHE A 77 9.21 -1.52 4.80
N SER A 78 8.11 -1.87 4.15
CA SER A 78 7.99 -1.92 2.69
C SER A 78 6.67 -1.29 2.26
N TRP A 79 6.70 -0.35 1.33
CA TRP A 79 5.50 0.32 0.82
C TRP A 79 5.73 0.82 -0.61
N ALA A 80 4.63 1.06 -1.34
CA ALA A 80 4.70 1.67 -2.65
C ALA A 80 3.47 2.51 -2.97
N SER A 81 3.65 3.41 -3.94
CA SER A 81 2.60 4.20 -4.58
C SER A 81 2.89 4.22 -6.09
N VAL A 82 2.13 3.45 -6.85
CA VAL A 82 2.44 3.10 -8.24
C VAL A 82 1.25 3.45 -9.12
N LYS A 83 1.50 4.15 -10.23
CA LYS A 83 0.46 4.37 -11.24
C LYS A 83 0.20 3.06 -11.99
N GLN A 84 -1.04 2.62 -12.05
CA GLN A 84 -1.41 1.40 -12.78
C GLN A 84 -1.06 1.54 -14.26
N LYS A 85 -0.62 0.42 -14.86
CA LYS A 85 -0.21 0.41 -16.28
C LYS A 85 -1.41 0.42 -17.23
N CYS A 86 -2.48 -0.28 -16.87
CA CYS A 86 -3.74 -0.37 -17.59
C CYS A 86 -4.82 0.49 -16.92
N VAL A 87 -5.84 0.88 -17.68
CA VAL A 87 -7.04 1.55 -17.16
C VAL A 87 -7.97 0.48 -16.62
N ALA A 88 -8.36 0.59 -15.35
CA ALA A 88 -9.36 -0.27 -14.73
C ALA A 88 -10.77 0.15 -15.18
N LEU A 89 -11.65 -0.81 -15.47
CA LEU A 89 -13.02 -0.55 -15.89
C LEU A 89 -13.99 -0.41 -14.71
N SER A 90 -13.53 -0.70 -13.50
CA SER A 90 -14.30 -0.52 -12.25
C SER A 90 -13.38 -0.29 -11.05
N THR A 91 -13.94 0.19 -9.95
CA THR A 91 -13.25 0.29 -8.66
C THR A 91 -12.74 -1.08 -8.20
N ALA A 92 -13.57 -2.11 -8.29
CA ALA A 92 -13.20 -3.48 -7.92
C ALA A 92 -12.01 -4.01 -8.73
N GLU A 93 -11.91 -3.63 -10.00
CA GLU A 93 -10.80 -4.00 -10.86
C GLU A 93 -9.51 -3.23 -10.53
N ALA A 94 -9.60 -1.94 -10.22
CA ALA A 94 -8.46 -1.16 -9.75
C ALA A 94 -7.89 -1.75 -8.45
N GLU A 95 -8.77 -2.11 -7.51
CA GLU A 95 -8.42 -2.78 -6.25
C GLU A 95 -7.78 -4.15 -6.49
N TYR A 96 -8.31 -4.91 -7.44
CA TYR A 96 -7.75 -6.21 -7.82
C TYR A 96 -6.34 -6.08 -8.41
N ILE A 97 -6.10 -5.05 -9.22
CA ILE A 97 -4.76 -4.74 -9.74
C ILE A 97 -3.81 -4.40 -8.60
N SER A 98 -4.25 -3.59 -7.62
CA SER A 98 -3.45 -3.26 -6.42
C SER A 98 -3.13 -4.49 -5.57
N ALA A 99 -4.13 -5.35 -5.33
CA ALA A 99 -3.95 -6.61 -4.63
C ALA A 99 -2.93 -7.50 -5.35
N SER A 100 -2.94 -7.56 -6.69
CA SER A 100 -1.95 -8.33 -7.45
C SER A 100 -0.52 -7.80 -7.27
N GLU A 101 -0.34 -6.47 -7.19
CA GLU A 101 0.99 -5.87 -6.94
C GLU A 101 1.45 -6.17 -5.52
N ALA A 102 0.56 -6.08 -4.54
CA ALA A 102 0.85 -6.42 -3.16
C ALA A 102 1.14 -7.92 -2.97
N THR A 103 0.45 -8.82 -3.67
CA THR A 103 0.74 -10.26 -3.66
C THR A 103 2.16 -10.55 -4.15
N ALA A 104 2.59 -9.89 -5.23
CA ALA A 104 3.96 -10.04 -5.73
C ALA A 104 5.00 -9.55 -4.69
N GLN A 105 4.71 -8.43 -4.02
CA GLN A 105 5.56 -7.94 -2.95
C GLN A 105 5.57 -8.89 -1.75
N ALA A 106 4.43 -9.47 -1.37
CA ALA A 106 4.34 -10.43 -0.27
C ALA A 106 5.19 -11.68 -0.54
N ILE A 107 5.12 -12.23 -1.77
CA ILE A 107 5.95 -13.37 -2.18
C ILE A 107 7.44 -13.03 -2.05
N TRP A 108 7.85 -11.87 -2.59
CA TRP A 108 9.25 -11.44 -2.51
C TRP A 108 9.71 -11.21 -1.06
N LEU A 109 8.88 -10.58 -0.23
CA LEU A 109 9.18 -10.35 1.18
C LEU A 109 9.28 -11.65 1.97
N ARG A 110 8.41 -12.63 1.72
CA ARG A 110 8.50 -13.96 2.36
C ARG A 110 9.81 -14.66 2.01
N PHE A 111 10.20 -14.63 0.74
CA PHE A 111 11.49 -15.17 0.29
C PHE A 111 12.67 -14.51 1.03
N VAL A 112 12.69 -13.17 1.11
CA VAL A 112 13.75 -12.44 1.83
C VAL A 112 13.74 -12.71 3.33
N LEU A 113 12.56 -12.81 3.96
CA LEU A 113 12.45 -13.09 5.40
C LEU A 113 12.88 -14.53 5.74
N GLU A 114 12.61 -15.49 4.84
CA GLU A 114 13.09 -16.87 4.99
C GLU A 114 14.62 -16.94 5.00
N ASP A 115 15.30 -16.18 4.13
CA ASP A 115 16.77 -16.06 4.13
C ASP A 115 17.31 -15.48 5.45
N PHE A 116 16.51 -14.66 6.15
CA PHE A 116 16.84 -14.12 7.48
C PHE A 116 16.44 -15.05 8.64
N GLY A 117 15.91 -16.24 8.36
CA GLY A 117 15.46 -17.21 9.37
C GLY A 117 14.06 -16.93 9.92
N GLU A 118 13.33 -15.97 9.35
CA GLU A 118 11.97 -15.58 9.74
C GLU A 118 10.93 -16.21 8.81
N PHE A 119 10.98 -17.54 8.71
CA PHE A 119 10.02 -18.30 7.89
C PHE A 119 8.61 -18.19 8.47
N GLN A 120 7.67 -17.76 7.65
CA GLN A 120 6.26 -17.68 8.02
C GLN A 120 5.48 -18.87 7.45
N ALA A 121 5.16 -19.87 8.27
CA ALA A 121 4.38 -21.02 7.82
C ALA A 121 2.96 -20.65 7.38
N GLU A 122 2.34 -19.68 8.07
CA GLU A 122 0.99 -19.23 7.79
C GLU A 122 0.92 -18.25 6.61
N ALA A 123 -0.24 -18.24 5.95
CA ALA A 123 -0.53 -17.31 4.86
C ALA A 123 -0.42 -15.85 5.33
N THR A 124 0.28 -15.00 4.57
CA THR A 124 0.40 -13.57 4.87
C THR A 124 -0.97 -12.89 4.77
N PRO A 125 -1.50 -12.29 5.85
CA PRO A 125 -2.72 -11.51 5.78
C PRO A 125 -2.51 -10.30 4.87
N LEU A 126 -3.32 -10.21 3.81
CA LEU A 126 -3.35 -9.08 2.89
C LEU A 126 -4.71 -8.39 2.97
N HIS A 127 -4.71 -7.19 3.55
CA HIS A 127 -5.91 -6.41 3.83
C HIS A 127 -6.35 -5.58 2.62
N CYS A 128 -7.58 -5.79 2.16
CA CYS A 128 -8.22 -5.06 1.07
C CYS A 128 -9.61 -4.57 1.53
N ASP A 129 -10.00 -3.35 1.18
CA ASP A 129 -11.27 -2.77 1.62
C ASP A 129 -12.42 -2.95 0.61
N ASN A 130 -12.16 -3.63 -0.51
CA ASN A 130 -13.15 -3.86 -1.54
C ASN A 130 -13.63 -5.31 -1.57
N ILE A 131 -14.83 -5.53 -1.03
CA ILE A 131 -15.48 -6.85 -0.99
C ILE A 131 -15.67 -7.43 -2.39
N ALA A 132 -15.95 -6.60 -3.40
CA ALA A 132 -16.12 -7.08 -4.77
C ALA A 132 -14.78 -7.56 -5.36
N ALA A 133 -13.67 -6.86 -5.11
CA ALA A 133 -12.33 -7.31 -5.50
C ALA A 133 -11.97 -8.66 -4.85
N ILE A 134 -12.27 -8.81 -3.55
CA ILE A 134 -12.09 -10.08 -2.83
C ILE A 134 -12.98 -11.17 -3.45
N ALA A 135 -14.24 -10.87 -3.77
CA ALA A 135 -15.17 -11.83 -4.37
C ALA A 135 -14.72 -12.31 -5.76
N ILE A 136 -14.02 -11.48 -6.54
CA ILE A 136 -13.43 -11.89 -7.83
C ILE A 136 -12.49 -13.07 -7.62
N THR A 137 -11.67 -13.08 -6.56
CA THR A 137 -10.74 -14.22 -6.30
C THR A 137 -11.45 -15.55 -6.11
N LYS A 138 -12.70 -15.54 -5.64
CA LYS A 138 -13.47 -16.74 -5.27
C LYS A 138 -14.34 -17.28 -6.41
N ASN A 139 -14.71 -16.45 -7.40
CA ASN A 139 -15.73 -16.79 -8.38
C ASN A 139 -15.21 -16.76 -9.84
N PRO A 140 -15.20 -17.89 -10.56
CA PRO A 140 -14.77 -17.94 -11.96
C PRO A 140 -15.73 -17.24 -12.94
N VAL A 141 -16.96 -16.92 -12.51
CA VAL A 141 -17.97 -16.25 -13.36
C VAL A 141 -17.58 -14.80 -13.69
N PHE A 142 -16.81 -14.13 -12.83
CA PHE A 142 -16.36 -12.75 -13.07
C PHE A 142 -15.27 -12.64 -14.15
N HIS A 143 -14.63 -13.76 -14.51
CA HIS A 143 -13.49 -13.85 -15.43
C HIS A 143 -13.80 -13.25 -16.82
N LYS A 144 -15.02 -13.45 -17.34
CA LYS A 144 -15.45 -12.86 -18.63
C LYS A 144 -15.43 -11.32 -18.64
N LYS A 145 -15.58 -10.66 -17.47
CA LYS A 145 -15.58 -9.19 -17.36
C LYS A 145 -14.19 -8.60 -17.09
N THR A 146 -13.22 -9.43 -16.69
CA THR A 146 -11.87 -9.03 -16.28
C THR A 146 -10.79 -9.53 -17.25
N MET A 147 -11.17 -9.86 -18.49
CA MET A 147 -10.30 -10.53 -19.47
C MET A 147 -8.92 -9.84 -19.67
N HIS A 148 -8.91 -8.51 -19.61
CA HIS A 148 -7.69 -7.72 -19.80
C HIS A 148 -6.73 -7.74 -18.59
N ILE A 149 -7.15 -8.33 -17.47
CA ILE A 149 -6.33 -8.56 -16.27
C ILE A 149 -6.20 -10.05 -15.92
N ASP A 150 -6.52 -10.98 -16.83
CA ASP A 150 -6.55 -12.43 -16.57
C ASP A 150 -5.29 -13.01 -15.93
N ARG A 151 -4.11 -12.52 -16.33
CA ARG A 151 -2.85 -12.97 -15.71
C ARG A 151 -2.79 -12.65 -14.22
N ARG A 152 -3.31 -11.50 -13.80
CA ARG A 152 -3.40 -11.11 -12.39
C ARG A 152 -4.41 -11.98 -11.65
N TYR A 153 -5.49 -12.35 -12.32
CA TYR A 153 -6.50 -13.26 -11.76
C TYR A 153 -5.88 -14.59 -11.35
N HIS A 154 -5.21 -15.25 -12.31
CA HIS A 154 -4.54 -16.53 -12.05
C HIS A 154 -3.47 -16.37 -10.97
N PHE A 155 -2.66 -15.31 -11.06
CA PHE A 155 -1.60 -15.05 -10.09
C PHE A 155 -2.07 -14.95 -8.63
N ILE A 156 -3.12 -14.15 -8.34
CA ILE A 156 -3.64 -14.05 -6.96
C ILE A 156 -4.27 -15.37 -6.54
N LYS A 157 -4.99 -16.05 -7.44
CA LYS A 157 -5.65 -17.30 -7.13
C LYS A 157 -4.66 -18.41 -6.78
N ASP A 158 -3.59 -18.54 -7.55
CA ASP A 158 -2.54 -19.53 -7.29
C ASP A 158 -1.88 -19.25 -5.93
N ALA A 159 -1.56 -17.98 -5.63
CA ALA A 159 -1.00 -17.59 -4.34
C ALA A 159 -1.94 -17.85 -3.13
N LEU A 160 -3.27 -17.74 -3.33
CA LEU A 160 -4.26 -18.11 -2.32
C LEU A 160 -4.35 -19.63 -2.14
N GLN A 161 -4.29 -20.40 -3.24
CA GLN A 161 -4.37 -21.87 -3.21
C GLN A 161 -3.13 -22.50 -2.60
N GLU A 162 -1.96 -21.92 -2.84
CA GLU A 162 -0.69 -22.31 -2.24
C GLU A 162 -0.55 -21.86 -0.77
N GLY A 163 -1.50 -21.08 -0.25
CA GLY A 163 -1.47 -20.59 1.12
C GLY A 163 -0.37 -19.55 1.38
N ILE A 164 0.13 -18.88 0.34
CA ILE A 164 1.15 -17.83 0.46
C ILE A 164 0.53 -16.58 1.09
N ILE A 165 -0.66 -16.20 0.62
CA ILE A 165 -1.40 -15.04 1.11
C ILE A 165 -2.81 -15.45 1.53
N ASN A 166 -3.43 -14.63 2.38
CA ASN A 166 -4.85 -14.69 2.68
C ASN A 166 -5.43 -13.29 2.49
N LEU A 167 -6.31 -13.13 1.51
CA LEU A 167 -6.92 -11.83 1.20
C LEU A 167 -8.13 -11.59 2.12
N ILE A 168 -8.04 -10.60 3.00
CA ILE A 168 -9.00 -10.34 4.07
C ILE A 168 -9.63 -8.96 3.90
N TYR A 169 -10.93 -8.87 4.16
CA TYR A 169 -11.62 -7.59 4.18
C TYR A 169 -11.12 -6.71 5.34
N CYS A 170 -10.80 -5.46 5.03
CA CYS A 170 -10.46 -4.44 6.01
C CYS A 170 -11.41 -3.25 5.83
N PRO A 171 -12.06 -2.74 6.89
CA PRO A 171 -12.83 -1.51 6.78
C PRO A 171 -11.96 -0.35 6.26
N THR A 172 -12.52 0.54 5.43
CA THR A 172 -11.80 1.68 4.85
C THR A 172 -11.16 2.57 5.93
N ASN A 173 -11.77 2.72 7.11
CA ASN A 173 -11.18 3.48 8.22
C ASN A 173 -9.92 2.82 8.83
N GLU A 174 -9.68 1.54 8.58
CA GLU A 174 -8.46 0.83 9.01
C GLU A 174 -7.49 0.56 7.84
N GLN A 175 -7.85 0.98 6.62
CA GLN A 175 -7.03 0.79 5.43
C GLN A 175 -5.77 1.68 5.47
N LEU A 176 -4.62 1.07 5.76
CA LEU A 176 -3.35 1.80 5.85
C LEU A 176 -2.80 2.21 4.48
N ALA A 177 -3.17 1.50 3.42
CA ALA A 177 -2.69 1.80 2.08
C ALA A 177 -3.29 3.08 1.46
N ASP A 178 -4.38 3.62 2.03
CA ASP A 178 -5.04 4.87 1.63
C ASP A 178 -4.05 6.04 1.46
N ILE A 179 -3.06 6.14 2.36
CA ILE A 179 -2.07 7.23 2.35
C ILE A 179 -1.14 7.19 1.13
N PHE A 180 -1.10 6.06 0.43
CA PHE A 180 -0.28 5.85 -0.76
C PHE A 180 -1.07 5.99 -2.06
N THR A 181 -2.39 6.13 -2.03
CA THR A 181 -3.24 6.16 -3.23
C THR A 181 -3.90 7.51 -3.46
N LYS A 182 -4.20 8.26 -2.40
CA LYS A 182 -4.99 9.50 -2.50
C LYS A 182 -4.52 10.61 -1.56
N SER A 183 -4.93 11.83 -1.89
CA SER A 183 -4.75 12.97 -1.00
C SER A 183 -5.76 12.88 0.15
N LEU A 184 -5.28 13.02 1.38
CA LEU A 184 -6.10 12.89 2.59
C LEU A 184 -6.27 14.21 3.33
N ALA A 185 -7.37 14.33 4.07
CA ALA A 185 -7.53 15.38 5.08
C ALA A 185 -6.45 15.26 6.15
N LYS A 186 -6.08 16.38 6.78
CA LYS A 186 -4.96 16.45 7.75
C LYS A 186 -5.09 15.38 8.84
N ASP A 187 -6.26 15.28 9.46
CA ASP A 187 -6.46 14.39 10.61
C ASP A 187 -6.33 12.92 10.20
N ARG A 188 -6.92 12.56 9.05
CA ARG A 188 -6.81 11.22 8.47
C ARG A 188 -5.36 10.89 8.10
N PHE A 189 -4.65 11.82 7.48
CA PHE A 189 -3.24 11.66 7.15
C PHE A 189 -2.39 11.44 8.40
N CYS A 190 -2.58 12.25 9.44
CA CYS A 190 -1.86 12.13 10.70
C CYS A 190 -2.15 10.79 11.40
N TYR A 191 -3.41 10.34 11.40
CA TYR A 191 -3.80 9.03 11.92
C TYR A 191 -3.10 7.89 11.19
N LEU A 192 -3.16 7.85 9.86
CA LEU A 192 -2.55 6.77 9.09
C LEU A 192 -1.02 6.79 9.20
N ARG A 193 -0.40 7.97 9.16
CA ARG A 193 1.04 8.13 9.39
C ARG A 193 1.46 7.53 10.74
N ASP A 194 0.69 7.81 11.79
CA ASP A 194 0.94 7.29 13.13
C ASP A 194 0.82 5.74 13.17
N LYS A 195 -0.20 5.19 12.51
CA LYS A 195 -0.42 3.74 12.38
C LYS A 195 0.65 3.03 11.56
N LEU A 196 1.25 3.71 10.57
CA LEU A 196 2.40 3.19 9.84
C LEU A 196 3.68 3.10 10.71
N GLY A 197 3.68 3.70 11.90
CA GLY A 197 4.86 3.75 12.78
C GLY A 197 5.73 4.98 12.59
N VAL A 198 5.25 6.02 11.90
CA VAL A 198 5.98 7.29 11.79
C VAL A 198 5.66 8.16 13.00
N LYS A 199 6.60 8.25 13.95
CA LYS A 199 6.45 8.90 15.25
C LYS A 199 7.46 10.04 15.42
N SER A 200 7.16 11.00 16.29
CA SER A 200 8.14 12.04 16.68
C SER A 200 9.21 11.42 17.59
N ALA A 201 10.46 11.61 17.20
CA ALA A 201 11.64 11.17 17.92
C ALA A 201 12.01 12.08 19.10
N GLN A 202 11.30 13.19 19.33
CA GLN A 202 11.55 14.05 20.50
C GLN A 202 11.42 13.30 21.83
N ASN A 203 10.60 12.24 21.85
CA ASN A 203 10.38 11.39 23.02
C ASN A 203 11.23 10.12 23.02
N LEU A 204 12.01 9.83 21.96
CA LEU A 204 12.85 8.63 21.84
C LEU A 204 14.26 8.83 22.42
N LYS A 205 14.37 9.54 23.56
CA LYS A 205 15.61 9.61 24.34
C LYS A 205 15.83 8.28 25.06
N GLY A 206 16.35 7.30 24.35
CA GLY A 206 16.91 6.07 24.91
C GLY A 206 18.26 5.83 24.26
N SER A 207 19.34 5.95 25.03
CA SER A 207 20.68 5.54 24.63
C SER A 207 20.63 4.09 24.16
N VAL A 208 21.12 3.83 22.95
CA VAL A 208 21.52 2.49 22.55
C VAL A 208 22.76 2.17 23.37
N GLU A 209 22.60 1.49 24.50
CA GLU A 209 23.72 0.76 25.09
C GLU A 209 24.03 -0.40 24.14
N LEU A 210 25.10 -0.22 23.36
CA LEU A 210 25.72 -1.25 22.53
C LEU A 210 26.49 -2.25 23.41
#